data_AF-A0A7S0YMJ4-F1
#
_entry.id   AF-A0A7S0YMJ4-F1
#
_cell.length_a   1.000
_cell.length_b   1.000
_cell.length_c   1.000
_cell.angle_alpha   90.00
_cell.angle_beta   90.00
_cell.angle_gamma   90.00
#
_symmetry.space_group_name_H-M   'P 1'
#
loop_
_entity.id
_entity.type
_entity.pdbx_description
1 polymer ?
#
loop_
_entity_poly.entity_id
_entity_poly.type
_entity_poly.pdbx_seq_one_letter_code
_entity_poly.pdbx_strand_id
1 'polypeptide(L)'
;NKDLAPGPWQQQGVELGATMIIPVPLPIGGALLVGEQTITHLTGDKNSTKTISMGPTVIRAWGKIDDNGSRYLLGGHFGTLYVLVLEHDSAFKVLDMKLEVLGETSCAASISYLDSGVVFIGSSFGDSQLVRLHQEKDEGGSNVE
;
A
#
# COMPACT_ATOMS: atom_id res chain seq x y z
N ASN A 1 1.26 -36.54 5.20
CA ASN A 1 1.04 -35.67 6.37
C ASN A 1 0.95 -34.24 5.86
N LYS A 2 -0.08 -33.46 6.23
CA LYS A 2 -0.36 -32.11 5.71
C LYS A 2 -0.17 -31.06 6.81
N ASP A 3 0.91 -31.19 7.57
CA ASP A 3 1.24 -30.28 8.65
C ASP A 3 1.97 -29.04 8.11
N LEU A 4 1.80 -27.92 8.80
CA LEU A 4 2.56 -26.70 8.51
C LEU A 4 4.02 -26.90 8.91
N ALA A 5 4.94 -26.52 8.02
CA ALA A 5 6.35 -26.42 8.32
C ALA A 5 6.66 -25.03 8.94
N PRO A 6 7.76 -24.89 9.70
CA PRO A 6 8.24 -23.58 10.13
C PRO A 6 8.42 -22.64 8.94
N GLY A 7 7.98 -21.38 9.11
CA GLY A 7 8.13 -20.34 8.10
C GLY A 7 9.60 -19.90 7.93
N PRO A 8 9.90 -19.15 6.86
CA PRO A 8 11.27 -18.74 6.54
C PRO A 8 11.87 -17.76 7.56
N TRP A 9 11.03 -17.00 8.28
CA TRP A 9 11.44 -16.04 9.29
C TRP A 9 10.26 -15.75 10.24
N GLN A 10 10.57 -15.09 11.36
CA GLN A 10 9.58 -14.62 12.34
C GLN A 10 9.80 -13.13 12.65
N GLN A 11 8.70 -12.38 12.79
CA GLN A 11 8.71 -11.00 13.25
C GLN A 11 7.98 -10.92 14.58
N GLN A 12 8.68 -10.45 15.62
CA GLN A 12 8.10 -10.17 16.94
C GLN A 12 7.98 -8.66 17.13
N GLY A 13 6.93 -8.22 17.82
CA GLY A 13 6.70 -6.80 18.06
C GLY A 13 6.31 -6.07 16.78
N VAL A 14 5.03 -6.13 16.45
CA VAL A 14 4.41 -5.34 15.39
C VAL A 14 3.63 -4.18 16.01
N GLU A 15 3.30 -3.16 15.23
CA GLU A 15 2.42 -2.09 15.71
C GLU A 15 1.10 -2.69 16.25
N LEU A 16 0.63 -2.21 17.39
CA LEU A 16 -0.62 -2.70 18.00
C LEU A 16 -1.85 -2.46 17.10
N GLY A 17 -1.81 -1.39 16.29
CA GLY A 17 -2.83 -1.04 15.29
C GLY A 17 -2.64 -1.71 13.92
N ALA A 18 -1.73 -2.70 13.80
CA ALA A 18 -1.55 -3.44 12.55
C ALA A 18 -2.83 -4.19 12.16
N THR A 19 -3.39 -3.87 10.99
CA THR A 19 -4.67 -4.43 10.51
C THR A 19 -4.55 -5.17 9.19
N MET A 20 -3.48 -4.95 8.43
CA MET A 20 -3.37 -5.45 7.08
C MET A 20 -1.94 -5.90 6.75
N ILE A 21 -1.85 -7.05 6.07
CA ILE A 21 -0.61 -7.57 5.49
C ILE A 21 -0.79 -7.62 3.98
N ILE A 22 0.11 -6.96 3.25
CA ILE A 22 0.14 -6.94 1.78
C ILE A 22 1.37 -7.72 1.32
N PRO A 23 1.21 -8.82 0.58
CA PRO A 23 2.36 -9.55 0.04
C PRO A 23 3.05 -8.70 -1.04
N VAL A 24 4.37 -8.57 -0.93
CA VAL A 24 5.18 -7.89 -1.96
C VAL A 24 5.69 -8.96 -2.92
N PRO A 25 5.35 -8.90 -4.22
CA PRO A 25 5.78 -9.90 -5.19
C PRO A 25 7.30 -9.85 -5.39
N LEU A 26 7.84 -10.93 -5.96
CA LEU A 26 9.18 -10.89 -6.54
C LEU A 26 9.20 -9.88 -7.70
N PRO A 27 10.33 -9.19 -7.92
CA PRO A 27 11.65 -9.45 -7.34
C PRO A 27 11.92 -8.80 -5.97
N ILE A 28 11.10 -7.87 -5.49
CA ILE A 28 11.33 -7.18 -4.20
C ILE A 28 11.10 -8.15 -3.02
N GLY A 29 9.99 -8.88 -3.04
CA GLY A 29 9.66 -9.87 -2.02
C GLY A 29 9.32 -9.26 -0.64
N GLY A 30 8.98 -10.15 0.30
CA GLY A 30 8.57 -9.76 1.65
C GLY A 30 7.09 -9.42 1.76
N ALA A 31 6.75 -8.61 2.76
CA ALA A 31 5.39 -8.18 3.01
C ALA A 31 5.36 -6.76 3.59
N LEU A 32 4.34 -5.97 3.25
CA LEU A 32 4.03 -4.73 3.94
C LEU A 32 3.06 -5.04 5.08
N LEU A 33 3.40 -4.56 6.26
CA LEU A 33 2.53 -4.52 7.42
C LEU A 33 2.02 -3.10 7.57
N VAL A 34 0.71 -2.93 7.46
CA VAL A 34 0.05 -1.62 7.52
C VAL A 34 -0.67 -1.51 8.87
N GLY A 35 -0.25 -0.52 9.66
CA GLY A 35 -0.89 -0.14 10.91
C GLY A 35 -1.77 1.10 10.78
N GLU A 36 -1.97 1.79 11.90
CA GLU A 36 -2.71 3.05 11.95
C GLU A 36 -1.78 4.27 11.92
N GLN A 37 -0.52 4.08 12.31
CA GLN A 37 0.48 5.14 12.37
C GLN A 37 1.76 4.80 11.61
N THR A 38 1.99 3.53 11.25
CA THR A 38 3.18 3.12 10.52
C THR A 38 2.88 2.13 9.41
N ILE A 39 3.77 2.10 8.42
CA ILE A 39 3.83 1.06 7.40
C ILE A 39 5.24 0.47 7.42
N THR A 40 5.34 -0.85 7.56
CA THR A 40 6.62 -1.57 7.65
C THR A 40 6.76 -2.59 6.53
N HIS A 41 7.83 -2.51 5.73
CA HIS A 41 8.25 -3.57 4.81
C HIS A 41 9.13 -4.58 5.55
N LEU A 42 8.65 -5.82 5.61
CA LEU A 42 9.29 -6.96 6.27
C LEU A 42 9.90 -7.92 5.24
N THR A 43 11.18 -8.22 5.39
CA THR A 43 11.93 -9.12 4.47
C THR A 43 12.52 -10.35 5.16
N GLY A 44 12.33 -10.49 6.47
CA GLY A 44 12.99 -11.51 7.30
C GLY A 44 14.42 -11.17 7.70
N ASP A 45 15.09 -10.29 6.97
CA ASP A 45 16.34 -9.66 7.39
C ASP A 45 16.05 -8.35 8.13
N LYS A 46 16.32 -8.32 9.44
CA LYS A 46 16.10 -7.14 10.28
C LYS A 46 16.86 -5.90 9.80
N ASN A 47 17.99 -6.07 9.10
CA ASN A 47 18.77 -4.94 8.58
C ASN A 47 18.17 -4.34 7.29
N SER A 48 17.25 -5.07 6.66
CA SER A 48 16.59 -4.67 5.42
C SER A 48 15.12 -4.26 5.64
N THR A 49 14.58 -4.44 6.85
CA THR A 49 13.27 -3.92 7.24
C THR A 49 13.24 -2.39 7.17
N LYS A 50 12.19 -1.84 6.55
CA LYS A 50 11.96 -0.39 6.45
C LYS A 50 10.62 -0.03 7.06
N THR A 51 10.57 1.06 7.81
CA THR A 51 9.33 1.57 8.41
C THR A 51 9.22 3.06 8.11
N ILE A 52 8.03 3.48 7.70
CA ILE A 52 7.67 4.90 7.61
C ILE A 52 6.52 5.19 8.56
N SER A 53 6.50 6.42 9.08
CA SER A 53 5.38 6.95 9.83
C SER A 53 4.35 7.56 8.87
N MET A 54 3.08 7.49 9.24
CA MET A 54 1.98 8.16 8.58
C MET A 54 1.11 8.88 9.62
N GLY A 55 0.27 9.82 9.16
CA GLY A 55 -0.75 10.40 10.03
C GLY A 55 -1.74 9.34 10.51
N PRO A 56 -2.34 9.47 11.72
CA PRO A 56 -3.29 8.50 12.23
C PRO A 56 -4.45 8.27 11.26
N THR A 57 -4.52 7.08 10.68
CA THR A 57 -5.57 6.72 9.72
C THR A 57 -5.75 5.21 9.65
N VAL A 58 -6.98 4.75 9.38
CA VAL A 58 -7.26 3.33 9.17
C VAL A 58 -7.29 3.07 7.67
N ILE A 59 -6.33 2.29 7.17
CA ILE A 59 -6.33 1.80 5.79
C ILE A 59 -7.30 0.62 5.66
N ARG A 60 -8.25 0.72 4.74
CA ARG A 60 -9.32 -0.28 4.56
C ARG A 60 -9.15 -1.15 3.32
N ALA A 61 -8.56 -0.59 2.28
CA ALA A 61 -8.40 -1.26 0.99
C ALA A 61 -7.02 -0.93 0.42
N TRP A 62 -6.54 -1.81 -0.45
CA TRP A 62 -5.31 -1.61 -1.18
C TRP A 62 -5.42 -2.20 -2.59
N GLY A 63 -4.54 -1.75 -3.49
CA GLY A 63 -4.38 -2.31 -4.82
C GLY A 63 -2.94 -2.15 -5.31
N LYS A 64 -2.40 -3.15 -6.01
CA LYS A 64 -1.06 -3.07 -6.61
C LYS A 64 -1.13 -2.26 -7.91
N ILE A 65 -0.18 -1.35 -8.14
CA ILE A 65 -0.03 -0.63 -9.40
C ILE A 65 0.97 -1.37 -10.29
N ASP A 66 2.19 -1.57 -9.79
CA ASP A 66 3.27 -2.17 -10.58
C ASP A 66 3.43 -3.65 -10.31
N ASP A 67 3.65 -4.44 -11.36
CA ASP A 67 3.74 -5.89 -11.22
C ASP A 67 4.91 -6.36 -10.35
N ASN A 68 6.00 -5.60 -10.34
CA ASN A 68 7.19 -5.81 -9.53
C ASN A 68 7.01 -5.45 -8.04
N GLY A 69 5.87 -4.85 -7.67
CA GLY A 69 5.58 -4.45 -6.29
C GLY A 69 6.18 -3.11 -5.86
N SER A 70 6.62 -2.24 -6.77
CA SER A 70 7.21 -0.94 -6.41
C SER A 70 6.18 0.10 -5.97
N ARG A 71 4.92 0.00 -6.41
CA ARG A 71 3.86 0.97 -6.08
C ARG A 71 2.53 0.31 -5.72
N TYR A 72 1.87 0.85 -4.70
CA TYR A 72 0.55 0.43 -4.23
C TYR A 72 -0.36 1.63 -4.00
N LEU A 73 -1.65 1.45 -4.23
CA LEU A 73 -2.70 2.34 -3.77
C LEU A 73 -3.19 1.88 -2.41
N LEU A 74 -3.40 2.80 -1.50
CA LEU A 74 -4.01 2.56 -0.19
C LEU A 74 -5.22 3.48 -0.02
N GLY A 75 -6.36 2.91 0.38
CA GLY A 75 -7.59 3.66 0.65
C GLY A 75 -7.82 3.82 2.15
N GLY A 76 -7.83 5.06 2.63
CA GLY A 76 -8.17 5.40 4.01
C GLY A 76 -9.67 5.30 4.29
N HIS A 77 -10.03 5.20 5.58
CA HIS A 77 -11.43 5.08 6.03
C HIS A 77 -12.32 6.27 5.61
N PHE A 78 -11.73 7.46 5.49
CA PHE A 78 -12.43 8.70 5.09
C PHE A 78 -12.38 8.99 3.59
N GLY A 79 -12.02 8.01 2.74
CA GLY A 79 -12.01 8.18 1.28
C GLY A 79 -10.72 8.76 0.70
N THR A 80 -9.77 9.16 1.54
CA THR A 80 -8.43 9.56 1.10
C THR A 80 -7.73 8.42 0.38
N LEU A 81 -7.26 8.69 -0.84
CA LEU A 81 -6.45 7.77 -1.64
C LEU A 81 -4.98 8.16 -1.54
N TYR A 82 -4.14 7.18 -1.19
CA TYR A 82 -2.70 7.34 -1.11
C TYR A 82 -2.00 6.48 -2.16
N VAL A 83 -0.79 6.89 -2.54
CA VAL A 83 0.18 6.03 -3.19
C VAL A 83 1.33 5.74 -2.22
N LEU A 84 1.64 4.46 -2.04
CA LEU A 84 2.84 3.98 -1.37
C LEU A 84 3.86 3.57 -2.42
N VAL A 85 5.05 4.15 -2.36
CA VAL A 85 6.18 3.87 -3.25
C VAL A 85 7.29 3.20 -2.45
N LEU A 86 7.77 2.05 -2.92
CA LEU A 86 8.95 1.36 -2.39
C LEU A 86 10.14 1.75 -3.29
N GLU A 87 11.02 2.59 -2.78
CA GLU A 87 12.25 2.97 -3.48
C GLU A 87 13.27 1.86 -3.27
N HIS A 88 13.75 1.25 -4.35
CA HIS A 88 14.70 0.14 -4.29
C HIS A 88 15.89 0.36 -5.22
N ASP A 89 16.99 -0.32 -4.92
CA ASP A 89 18.17 -0.33 -5.79
C ASP A 89 17.98 -1.26 -7.00
N SER A 90 19.01 -1.34 -7.84
CA SER A 90 19.04 -2.24 -9.01
C SER A 90 19.01 -3.73 -8.65
N ALA A 91 19.25 -4.08 -7.38
CA ALA A 91 19.17 -5.44 -6.85
C ALA A 91 17.82 -5.70 -6.14
N PHE A 92 16.84 -4.80 -6.28
CA PHE A 92 15.51 -4.86 -5.67
C PHE A 92 15.50 -4.83 -4.15
N LYS A 93 16.58 -4.34 -3.53
CA LYS A 93 16.60 -4.06 -2.09
C LYS A 93 15.92 -2.73 -1.83
N VAL A 94 14.88 -2.73 -0.98
CA VAL A 94 14.18 -1.50 -0.57
C VAL A 94 15.14 -0.62 0.26
N LEU A 95 15.38 0.59 -0.24
CA LEU A 95 16.21 1.61 0.38
C LEU A 95 15.37 2.51 1.28
N ASP A 96 14.18 2.89 0.81
CA ASP A 96 13.23 3.76 1.50
C ASP A 96 11.79 3.51 1.04
N MET A 97 10.81 4.08 1.73
CA MET A 97 9.42 4.11 1.31
C MET A 97 8.85 5.52 1.39
N LYS A 98 7.88 5.84 0.54
CA LYS A 98 7.18 7.13 0.54
C LYS A 98 5.68 6.93 0.44
N LEU A 99 4.94 7.65 1.28
CA LEU A 99 3.48 7.67 1.24
C LEU A 99 3.02 9.08 0.86
N GLU A 100 2.29 9.18 -0.24
CA GLU A 100 1.79 10.46 -0.74
C GLU A 100 0.27 10.42 -0.88
N VAL A 101 -0.39 11.54 -0.57
CA VAL A 101 -1.82 11.71 -0.78
C VAL A 101 -2.05 12.07 -2.25
N LEU A 102 -2.85 11.25 -2.93
CA LEU A 102 -3.30 11.51 -4.30
C LEU A 102 -4.55 12.39 -4.31
N GLY A 103 -5.52 12.14 -3.42
CA GLY A 103 -6.76 12.90 -3.41
C GLY A 103 -7.86 12.20 -2.62
N GLU A 104 -9.11 12.51 -2.93
CA GLU A 104 -10.29 11.92 -2.31
C GLU A 104 -11.08 11.09 -3.31
N THR A 105 -11.65 9.99 -2.84
CA THR A 105 -12.51 9.07 -3.58
C THR A 105 -13.66 8.63 -2.68
N SER A 106 -14.62 7.87 -3.22
CA SER A 106 -15.56 7.14 -2.36
C SER A 106 -14.82 6.21 -1.40
N CYS A 107 -15.34 6.05 -0.17
CA CYS A 107 -14.72 5.19 0.84
C CYS A 107 -14.52 3.76 0.30
N ALA A 108 -13.28 3.42 -0.02
CA ALA A 108 -12.94 2.20 -0.74
C ALA A 108 -13.10 0.97 0.15
N ALA A 109 -13.88 0.00 -0.34
CA ALA A 109 -13.90 -1.38 0.15
C ALA A 109 -12.97 -2.29 -0.67
N SER A 110 -12.74 -1.94 -1.94
CA SER A 110 -11.78 -2.60 -2.83
C SER A 110 -11.16 -1.59 -3.80
N ILE A 111 -9.88 -1.77 -4.14
CA ILE A 111 -9.19 -0.94 -5.13
C ILE A 111 -8.61 -1.86 -6.21
N SER A 112 -8.81 -1.51 -7.48
CA SER A 112 -8.23 -2.25 -8.60
C SER A 112 -7.69 -1.28 -9.64
N TYR A 113 -6.36 -1.20 -9.73
CA TYR A 113 -5.70 -0.51 -10.82
C TYR A 113 -5.93 -1.31 -12.11
N LEU A 114 -6.40 -0.63 -13.16
CA LEU A 114 -6.75 -1.29 -14.42
C LEU A 114 -5.58 -1.18 -15.41
N ASP A 115 -5.30 0.04 -15.87
CA ASP A 115 -4.13 0.40 -16.66
C ASP A 115 -4.12 1.92 -16.89
N SER A 116 -2.99 2.48 -17.32
CA SER A 116 -2.88 3.86 -17.84
C SER A 116 -3.45 4.94 -16.91
N GLY A 117 -3.22 4.79 -15.60
CA GLY A 117 -3.72 5.70 -14.57
C GLY A 117 -5.18 5.48 -14.18
N VAL A 118 -5.89 4.54 -14.78
CA VAL A 118 -7.31 4.29 -14.48
C VAL A 118 -7.44 3.30 -13.32
N VAL A 119 -8.26 3.65 -12.33
CA VAL A 119 -8.49 2.86 -11.12
C VAL A 119 -9.98 2.67 -10.90
N PHE A 120 -10.40 1.45 -10.62
CA PHE A 120 -11.73 1.16 -10.10
C PHE A 120 -11.71 1.20 -8.56
N ILE A 121 -12.58 2.05 -8.00
CA ILE A 121 -12.85 2.19 -6.57
C ILE A 121 -14.20 1.55 -6.27
N GLY A 122 -14.17 0.35 -5.69
CA GLY A 122 -15.39 -0.31 -5.21
C GLY A 122 -15.72 0.18 -3.80
N SER A 123 -16.91 0.74 -3.60
CA SER A 123 -17.39 1.19 -2.29
C SER A 123 -18.56 0.33 -1.80
N SER A 124 -18.63 0.11 -0.48
CA SER A 124 -19.78 -0.52 0.18
C SER A 124 -20.73 0.48 0.84
N PHE A 125 -20.33 1.75 0.96
CA PHE A 125 -21.06 2.79 1.70
C PHE A 125 -21.33 4.05 0.86
N GLY A 126 -20.92 4.05 -0.41
CA GLY A 126 -21.18 5.08 -1.39
C GLY A 126 -21.21 4.47 -2.79
N ASP A 127 -21.22 5.33 -3.81
CA ASP A 127 -21.17 4.87 -5.19
C ASP A 127 -19.78 4.36 -5.55
N SER A 128 -19.71 3.28 -6.32
CA SER A 128 -18.43 2.85 -6.89
C SER A 128 -18.05 3.76 -8.05
N GLN A 129 -16.74 3.96 -8.25
CA GLN A 129 -16.23 4.98 -9.16
C GLN A 129 -15.10 4.43 -10.02
N LEU A 130 -14.99 4.98 -11.22
CA LEU A 130 -13.79 4.86 -12.05
C LEU A 130 -13.09 6.22 -11.99
N VAL A 131 -11.84 6.23 -11.53
CA VAL A 131 -11.06 7.47 -11.39
C VAL A 131 -9.80 7.39 -12.23
N ARG A 132 -9.28 8.55 -12.61
CA ARG A 132 -8.01 8.70 -13.34
C ARG A 132 -6.98 9.39 -12.46
N LEU A 133 -5.78 8.80 -12.43
CA LEU A 133 -4.62 9.33 -11.75
C LEU A 133 -3.80 10.20 -12.70
N HIS A 134 -3.52 11.42 -12.27
CA HIS A 134 -2.69 12.37 -12.98
C HIS A 134 -1.34 12.55 -12.30
N GLN A 135 -0.30 12.78 -13.09
CA GLN A 135 1.05 13.00 -12.56
C GLN A 135 1.15 14.33 -11.81
N GLU A 136 0.50 15.36 -12.34
CA GLU A 136 0.46 16.69 -11.74
C GLU A 136 -0.84 16.86 -10.95
N LYS A 137 -0.77 17.66 -9.90
CA LYS A 137 -1.92 18.05 -9.11
C LYS A 137 -2.72 19.11 -9.84
N ASP A 138 -4.05 19.04 -9.73
CA ASP A 138 -4.95 20.10 -10.15
C ASP A 138 -4.82 21.35 -9.26
N GLU A 139 -5.60 22.39 -9.56
CA GLU A 139 -5.64 23.64 -8.79
C GLU A 139 -6.06 23.43 -7.32
N GLY A 140 -6.77 22.32 -7.02
CA GLY A 140 -7.18 21.91 -5.69
C GLY A 140 -6.16 21.04 -4.94
N GLY A 141 -5.05 20.68 -5.57
CA GLY A 141 -4.02 19.81 -5.00
C GLY A 141 -4.30 18.31 -5.12
N SER A 142 -5.28 17.91 -5.94
CA SER A 142 -5.67 16.52 -6.22
C SER A 142 -5.00 15.98 -7.48
N ASN A 143 -4.57 14.72 -7.43
CA ASN A 143 -4.12 13.90 -8.55
C ASN A 143 -5.25 13.00 -9.10
N VAL A 144 -6.47 13.11 -8.59
CA VAL A 144 -7.61 12.23 -8.89
C VAL A 144 -8.69 13.03 -9.62
N GLU A 145 -9.11 12.53 -10.78
CA GLU A 145 -10.27 13.00 -11.58
C GLU A 145 -11.29 11.88 -11.81
#